data_AF-A0A3C1JNZ3-F1
#
_entry.id   AF-A0A3C1JNZ3-F1
#
_cell.length_a   1.000
_cell.length_b   1.000
_cell.length_c   1.000
_cell.angle_alpha   90.00
_cell.angle_beta   90.00
_cell.angle_gamma   90.00
#
_symmetry.space_group_name_H-M   'P 1'
#
loop_
_entity.id
_entity.type
_entity.pdbx_description
1 polymer ?
#
loop_
_entity_poly.entity_id
_entity_poly.type
_entity_poly.pdbx_seq_one_letter_code
_entity_poly.pdbx_strand_id
1 'polypeptide(L)'
;MRREADPVVRRQLEAQLLFCGIIDLQDTLQTRKLQNIGHKALRARAAVDLTSLIGWDHADPLYYCVVPDLACFPRLYPLFDMTTVTLTNRFKGDQWSLKARNVGHLDHVNRDRLTAAMLHGKLADVTEVITDLLADGIRLIEISDAIIAAFCRHLVDEAWSSKSFFQIGHAFDYSNVVSFWLRGYDHPHQAKAPYFQAAFINDCIQMNKFFPPDPGSPLWVGDPREHRAWADRLPLSECLVQLLAATETLDYPHAGACVESYLSRTRERTKLLRTLVLASSKMQNDPHQQRHAASMVEEWELTTAGDGARDTMLRAWVKYVAGGAKRTTDLECVRMFEASLGLNSSVIHTPVHLQADRGVMGLTLAKPVEMP
;
A
#
# COMPACT_ATOMS: atom_id res chain seq x y z
N MET A 1 36.42 20.83 -6.55
CA MET A 1 35.94 21.52 -5.33
C MET A 1 34.53 21.00 -5.04
N ARG A 2 34.39 19.91 -4.28
CA ARG A 2 33.07 19.48 -3.80
C ARG A 2 32.66 20.51 -2.74
N ARG A 3 31.79 21.47 -3.09
CA ARG A 3 31.19 22.35 -2.09
C ARG A 3 30.45 21.45 -1.11
N GLU A 4 30.61 21.65 0.20
CA GLU A 4 29.69 21.05 1.17
C GLU A 4 28.27 21.41 0.73
N ALA A 5 27.48 20.39 0.41
CA ALA A 5 26.12 20.61 -0.06
C ALA A 5 25.28 21.08 1.13
N ASP A 6 24.75 22.29 1.02
CA ASP A 6 23.85 22.92 1.99
C ASP A 6 22.70 21.95 2.35
N PRO A 7 22.49 21.63 3.65
CA PRO A 7 21.39 20.79 4.11
C PRO A 7 20.01 21.22 3.59
N VAL A 8 19.79 22.53 3.37
CA VAL A 8 18.55 23.05 2.79
C VAL A 8 18.38 22.58 1.34
N VAL A 9 19.45 22.63 0.54
CA VAL A 9 19.44 22.18 -0.85
C VAL A 9 19.22 20.67 -0.94
N ARG A 10 19.82 19.88 -0.04
CA ARG A 10 19.60 18.43 0.07
C ARG A 10 18.12 18.11 0.30
N ARG A 11 17.48 18.79 1.26
CA ARG A 11 16.06 18.59 1.57
C ARG A 11 15.14 19.01 0.42
N GLN A 12 15.46 20.08 -0.28
CA GLN A 12 14.74 20.49 -1.49
C GLN A 12 14.89 19.46 -2.62
N LEU A 13 16.08 18.89 -2.81
CA LEU A 13 16.32 17.84 -3.80
C LEU A 13 15.53 16.56 -3.49
N GLU A 14 15.49 16.12 -2.24
CA GLU A 14 14.64 15.00 -1.80
C GLU A 14 13.16 15.27 -2.10
N ALA A 15 12.66 16.45 -1.74
CA ALA A 15 11.27 16.85 -2.00
C ALA A 15 10.93 16.81 -3.50
N GLN A 16 11.84 17.31 -4.34
CA GLN A 16 11.69 17.33 -5.80
C GLN A 16 11.78 15.91 -6.39
N LEU A 17 12.67 15.06 -5.88
CA LEU A 17 12.83 13.68 -6.32
C LEU A 17 11.55 12.88 -6.06
N LEU A 18 11.01 12.97 -4.85
CA LEU A 18 9.74 12.34 -4.47
C LEU A 18 8.61 12.84 -5.35
N PHE A 19 8.50 14.16 -5.55
CA PHE A 19 7.50 14.75 -6.44
C PHE A 19 7.59 14.19 -7.86
N CYS A 20 8.79 14.12 -8.46
CA CYS A 20 9.01 13.55 -9.79
C CYS A 20 8.55 12.07 -9.88
N GLY A 21 8.76 11.29 -8.83
CA GLY A 21 8.25 9.91 -8.75
C GLY A 21 6.74 9.83 -8.57
N ILE A 22 6.15 10.72 -7.77
CA ILE A 22 4.72 10.78 -7.46
C ILE A 22 3.90 11.15 -8.69
N ILE A 23 4.34 12.14 -9.48
CA ILE A 23 3.59 12.59 -10.67
C ILE A 23 3.68 11.62 -11.85
N ASP A 24 4.62 10.67 -11.80
CA ASP A 24 4.77 9.62 -12.80
C ASP A 24 3.74 8.50 -12.59
N LEU A 25 2.49 8.87 -12.30
CA LEU A 25 1.36 7.96 -12.21
C LEU A 25 0.50 8.14 -13.46
N GLN A 26 0.09 7.02 -14.05
CA GLN A 26 -0.83 7.03 -15.19
C GLN A 26 -2.29 7.28 -14.74
N ASP A 27 -3.12 7.74 -15.67
CA ASP A 27 -4.55 8.01 -15.43
C ASP A 27 -5.38 6.76 -15.13
N THR A 28 -5.00 5.61 -15.70
CA THR A 28 -5.67 4.32 -15.43
C THR A 28 -4.74 3.13 -15.70
N LEU A 29 -4.87 2.10 -14.87
CA LEU A 29 -4.33 0.76 -15.03
C LEU A 29 -5.18 -0.11 -15.97
N GLN A 30 -6.47 0.21 -16.10
CA GLN A 30 -7.42 -0.62 -16.83
C GLN A 30 -7.11 -0.61 -18.32
N THR A 31 -7.27 -1.78 -18.95
CA THR A 31 -7.08 -1.99 -20.41
C THR A 31 -5.72 -1.55 -20.97
N ARG A 32 -4.71 -1.32 -20.12
CA ARG A 32 -3.33 -0.99 -20.52
C ARG A 32 -2.42 -2.23 -20.43
N LYS A 33 -1.59 -2.43 -21.47
CA LYS A 33 -0.52 -3.45 -21.46
C LYS A 33 0.72 -2.97 -20.70
N LEU A 34 1.04 -1.68 -20.81
CA LEU A 34 2.09 -1.04 -20.02
C LEU A 34 1.43 -0.38 -18.82
N GLN A 35 1.65 -0.92 -17.63
CA GLN A 35 1.09 -0.38 -16.40
C GLN A 35 2.17 0.31 -15.59
N ASN A 36 1.96 1.59 -15.28
CA ASN A 36 2.75 2.30 -14.29
C ASN A 36 2.05 2.27 -12.93
N ILE A 37 2.54 1.41 -12.05
CA ILE A 37 1.93 1.08 -10.76
C ILE A 37 2.67 1.77 -9.59
N GLY A 38 3.19 2.97 -9.84
CA GLY A 38 3.82 3.82 -8.81
C GLY A 38 5.26 3.45 -8.47
N HIS A 39 5.90 2.53 -9.19
CA HIS A 39 7.26 2.06 -8.90
C HIS A 39 8.32 3.18 -8.84
N LYS A 40 8.14 4.24 -9.64
CA LYS A 40 9.06 5.39 -9.63
C LYS A 40 9.01 6.15 -8.30
N ALA A 41 7.81 6.34 -7.73
CA ALA A 41 7.65 6.90 -6.38
C ALA A 41 8.32 6.01 -5.33
N LEU A 42 8.15 4.69 -5.40
CA LEU A 42 8.78 3.74 -4.47
C LEU A 42 10.32 3.80 -4.53
N ARG A 43 10.89 3.88 -5.73
CA ARG A 43 12.34 4.02 -5.91
C ARG A 43 12.87 5.37 -5.44
N ALA A 44 12.11 6.45 -5.67
CA ALA A 44 12.45 7.77 -5.14
C ALA A 44 12.47 7.77 -3.61
N ARG A 45 11.45 7.19 -2.96
CA ARG A 45 11.41 7.00 -1.50
C ARG A 45 12.59 6.18 -1.00
N ALA A 46 12.86 5.03 -1.61
CA ALA A 46 13.98 4.18 -1.24
C ALA A 46 15.33 4.91 -1.35
N ALA A 47 15.53 5.75 -2.37
CA ALA A 47 16.74 6.56 -2.49
C ALA A 47 16.90 7.53 -1.31
N VAL A 48 15.82 8.20 -0.89
CA VAL A 48 15.82 9.12 0.26
C VAL A 48 16.13 8.38 1.57
N ASP A 49 15.46 7.26 1.81
CA ASP A 49 15.63 6.47 3.04
C ASP A 49 17.05 5.88 3.12
N LEU A 50 17.55 5.30 2.03
CA LEU A 50 18.91 4.75 1.97
C LEU A 50 19.97 5.85 2.09
N THR A 51 19.76 7.01 1.48
CA THR A 51 20.66 8.18 1.62
C THR A 51 20.74 8.65 3.06
N SER A 52 19.60 8.67 3.77
CA SER A 52 19.55 9.00 5.19
C SER A 52 20.31 7.97 6.05
N LEU A 53 20.29 6.71 5.65
CA LEU A 53 20.98 5.62 6.35
C LEU A 53 22.50 5.62 6.10
N ILE A 54 22.94 5.72 4.85
CA ILE A 54 24.36 5.59 4.48
C ILE A 54 25.11 6.93 4.48
N GLY A 55 24.38 8.03 4.58
CA GLY A 55 24.90 9.39 4.49
C GLY A 55 25.04 9.87 3.04
N TRP A 56 24.80 11.17 2.83
CA TRP A 56 24.86 11.83 1.52
C TRP A 56 26.20 11.65 0.79
N ASP A 57 27.31 11.59 1.53
CA ASP A 57 28.65 11.47 0.94
C ASP A 57 28.87 10.10 0.26
N HIS A 58 28.01 9.12 0.55
CA HIS A 58 28.03 7.76 -0.01
C HIS A 58 26.83 7.47 -0.93
N ALA A 59 25.95 8.45 -1.14
CA ALA A 59 24.69 8.25 -1.87
C ALA A 59 24.81 8.43 -3.40
N ASP A 60 25.95 8.89 -3.92
CA ASP A 60 26.19 9.10 -5.35
C ASP A 60 25.70 7.91 -6.23
N PRO A 61 26.00 6.63 -5.90
CA PRO A 61 25.53 5.49 -6.70
C PRO A 61 24.00 5.32 -6.68
N LEU A 62 23.33 5.66 -5.58
CA LEU A 62 21.87 5.57 -5.47
C LEU A 62 21.20 6.56 -6.41
N TYR A 63 21.62 7.82 -6.39
CA TYR A 63 21.07 8.86 -7.25
C TYR A 63 21.43 8.64 -8.72
N TYR A 64 22.62 8.10 -9.02
CA TYR A 64 22.99 7.71 -10.38
C TYR A 64 22.06 6.63 -10.96
N CYS A 65 21.56 5.72 -10.14
CA CYS A 65 20.58 4.72 -10.57
C CYS A 65 19.15 5.29 -10.68
N VAL A 66 18.72 6.08 -9.68
CA VAL A 66 17.31 6.47 -9.55
C VAL A 66 16.95 7.66 -10.44
N VAL A 67 17.79 8.70 -10.54
CA VAL A 67 17.46 9.92 -11.31
C VAL A 67 17.25 9.62 -12.81
N PRO A 68 18.11 8.82 -13.49
CA PRO A 68 17.86 8.46 -14.88
C PRO A 68 16.60 7.61 -15.08
N ASP A 69 16.28 6.69 -14.16
CA ASP A 69 15.02 5.94 -14.18
C ASP A 69 13.81 6.88 -14.06
N LEU A 70 13.90 7.87 -13.18
CA LEU A 70 12.95 8.98 -13.09
C LEU A 70 12.95 9.90 -14.31
N ALA A 71 13.79 9.73 -15.32
CA ALA A 71 13.73 10.45 -16.59
C ALA A 71 13.34 9.56 -17.79
N CYS A 72 13.27 8.24 -17.62
CA CYS A 72 13.01 7.31 -18.72
C CYS A 72 11.51 7.23 -19.13
N PHE A 73 11.29 6.92 -20.43
CA PHE A 73 10.01 6.70 -21.14
C PHE A 73 9.21 7.99 -21.48
N PRO A 74 8.56 8.11 -22.66
CA PRO A 74 7.74 9.28 -22.99
C PRO A 74 6.52 9.35 -22.05
N ARG A 75 6.46 10.41 -21.24
CA ARG A 75 5.43 10.60 -20.21
C ARG A 75 4.40 11.58 -20.68
N LEU A 76 3.22 11.08 -20.97
CA LEU A 76 2.03 11.90 -20.77
C LEU A 76 1.80 11.95 -19.26
N TYR A 77 1.57 13.15 -18.72
CA TYR A 77 1.24 13.34 -17.31
C TYR A 77 -0.24 13.75 -17.17
N PRO A 78 -1.21 12.93 -17.63
CA PRO A 78 -2.61 13.32 -17.72
C PRO A 78 -3.21 13.67 -16.35
N LEU A 79 -2.82 12.96 -15.29
CA LEU A 79 -3.25 13.32 -13.93
C LEU A 79 -2.65 14.65 -13.47
N PHE A 80 -1.38 14.92 -13.80
CA PHE A 80 -0.76 16.20 -13.46
C PHE A 80 -1.45 17.36 -14.17
N ASP A 81 -1.76 17.19 -15.46
CA ASP A 81 -2.46 18.19 -16.26
C ASP A 81 -3.88 18.42 -15.72
N MET A 82 -4.65 17.35 -15.53
CA MET A 82 -6.00 17.41 -14.97
C MET A 82 -6.03 18.11 -13.62
N THR A 83 -5.16 17.72 -12.68
CA THR A 83 -5.12 18.33 -11.34
C THR A 83 -4.66 19.78 -11.38
N THR A 84 -3.73 20.13 -12.29
CA THR A 84 -3.31 21.52 -12.51
C THR A 84 -4.49 22.38 -12.96
N VAL A 85 -5.26 21.91 -13.93
CA VAL A 85 -6.43 22.63 -14.47
C VAL A 85 -7.52 22.75 -13.40
N THR A 86 -7.86 21.65 -12.72
CA THR A 86 -8.87 21.63 -11.65
C THR A 86 -8.53 22.62 -10.55
N LEU A 87 -7.30 22.56 -10.01
CA LEU A 87 -6.86 23.46 -8.95
C LEU A 87 -6.81 24.93 -9.41
N THR A 88 -6.27 25.19 -10.60
CA THR A 88 -6.20 26.56 -11.15
C THR A 88 -7.60 27.15 -11.34
N ASN A 89 -8.53 26.35 -11.85
CA ASN A 89 -9.90 26.80 -12.09
C ASN A 89 -10.66 27.06 -10.79
N ARG A 90 -10.47 26.23 -9.77
CA ARG A 90 -11.16 26.36 -8.48
C ARG A 90 -10.57 27.48 -7.61
N PHE A 91 -9.24 27.54 -7.51
CA PHE A 91 -8.53 28.39 -6.54
C PHE A 91 -7.91 29.64 -7.16
N LYS A 92 -7.98 29.81 -8.49
CA LYS A 92 -7.62 31.05 -9.20
C LYS A 92 -6.22 31.61 -8.86
N GLY A 93 -5.24 30.73 -8.67
CA GLY A 93 -3.87 31.09 -8.30
C GLY A 93 -3.53 30.80 -6.83
N ASP A 94 -4.53 30.64 -5.95
CA ASP A 94 -4.31 30.33 -4.53
C ASP A 94 -3.93 28.85 -4.29
N GLN A 95 -3.94 28.00 -5.32
CA GLN A 95 -3.63 26.56 -5.15
C GLN A 95 -2.25 26.28 -4.53
N TRP A 96 -1.31 27.21 -4.68
CA TRP A 96 0.06 27.10 -4.18
C TRP A 96 0.17 27.35 -2.68
N SER A 97 -0.82 28.00 -2.07
CA SER A 97 -0.85 28.31 -0.63
C SER A 97 -1.56 27.23 0.19
N LEU A 98 -2.32 26.35 -0.46
CA LEU A 98 -3.24 25.41 0.20
C LEU A 98 -2.57 24.54 1.27
N LYS A 99 -1.33 24.09 1.04
CA LYS A 99 -0.59 23.30 2.04
C LYS A 99 -0.41 24.07 3.36
N ALA A 100 -0.08 25.35 3.28
CA ALA A 100 0.15 26.21 4.44
C ALA A 100 -1.16 26.75 5.02
N ARG A 101 -2.13 27.09 4.17
CA ARG A 101 -3.42 27.69 4.56
C ARG A 101 -4.36 26.68 5.19
N ASN A 102 -4.41 25.46 4.66
CA ASN A 102 -5.35 24.45 5.12
C ASN A 102 -4.83 23.83 6.40
N VAL A 103 -5.46 24.18 7.52
CA VAL A 103 -5.15 23.68 8.87
C VAL A 103 -6.35 22.98 9.52
N GLY A 104 -7.49 22.91 8.83
CA GLY A 104 -8.73 22.30 9.32
C GLY A 104 -8.66 20.77 9.43
N HIS A 105 -9.59 20.23 10.21
CA HIS A 105 -9.71 18.80 10.50
C HIS A 105 -10.88 18.17 9.76
N LEU A 106 -10.67 16.97 9.22
CA LEU A 106 -11.67 16.17 8.53
C LEU A 106 -12.61 15.49 9.53
N ASP A 107 -13.83 16.01 9.62
CA ASP A 107 -14.89 15.42 10.43
C ASP A 107 -15.41 14.07 9.85
N HIS A 108 -16.29 13.42 10.60
CA HIS A 108 -16.85 12.13 10.23
C HIS A 108 -17.77 12.20 9.01
N VAL A 109 -18.57 13.27 8.85
CA VAL A 109 -19.50 13.42 7.72
C VAL A 109 -18.72 13.53 6.40
N ASN A 110 -17.70 14.37 6.39
CA ASN A 110 -16.84 14.58 5.25
C ASN A 110 -15.97 13.35 4.95
N ARG A 111 -15.55 12.61 5.98
CA ARG A 111 -14.85 11.33 5.82
C ARG A 111 -15.75 10.26 5.20
N ASP A 112 -17.01 10.17 5.63
CA ASP A 112 -17.97 9.22 5.07
C ASP A 112 -18.33 9.59 3.62
N ARG A 113 -18.49 10.89 3.33
CA ARG A 113 -18.67 11.40 1.96
C ARG A 113 -17.50 11.00 1.05
N LEU A 114 -16.27 11.21 1.50
CA LEU A 114 -15.07 10.80 0.76
C LEU A 114 -14.99 9.29 0.59
N THR A 115 -15.26 8.52 1.64
CA THR A 115 -15.28 7.05 1.59
C THR A 115 -16.29 6.54 0.58
N ALA A 116 -17.52 7.07 0.59
CA ALA A 116 -18.55 6.68 -0.37
C ALA A 116 -18.14 7.00 -1.82
N ALA A 117 -17.57 8.19 -2.07
CA ALA A 117 -17.05 8.55 -3.39
C ALA A 117 -15.92 7.61 -3.84
N MET A 118 -15.00 7.25 -2.95
CA MET A 118 -13.89 6.34 -3.25
C MET A 118 -14.36 4.93 -3.63
N LEU A 119 -15.30 4.36 -2.85
CA LEU A 119 -15.76 2.98 -3.02
C LEU A 119 -16.75 2.83 -4.19
N HIS A 120 -17.64 3.81 -4.38
CA HIS A 120 -18.80 3.66 -5.26
C HIS A 120 -18.87 4.70 -6.38
N GLY A 121 -18.13 5.81 -6.26
CA GLY A 121 -18.07 6.86 -7.26
C GLY A 121 -17.09 6.59 -8.40
N LYS A 122 -17.13 7.46 -9.40
CA LYS A 122 -16.15 7.61 -10.47
C LYS A 122 -15.08 8.62 -10.06
N LEU A 123 -13.99 8.69 -10.83
CA LEU A 123 -12.91 9.65 -10.60
C LEU A 123 -13.40 11.11 -10.53
N ALA A 124 -14.44 11.48 -11.29
CA ALA A 124 -15.03 12.82 -11.24
C ALA A 124 -15.63 13.13 -9.85
N ASP A 125 -16.41 12.21 -9.28
CA ASP A 125 -17.05 12.35 -7.98
C ASP A 125 -15.98 12.49 -6.87
N VAL A 126 -14.94 11.67 -6.94
CA VAL A 126 -13.79 11.72 -6.02
C VAL A 126 -13.05 13.05 -6.13
N THR A 127 -12.82 13.52 -7.35
CA THR A 127 -12.14 14.80 -7.64
C THR A 127 -12.94 15.97 -7.08
N GLU A 128 -14.27 15.95 -7.22
CA GLU A 128 -15.17 16.96 -6.66
C GLU A 128 -15.07 17.00 -5.13
N VAL A 129 -15.21 15.84 -4.47
CA VAL A 129 -15.13 15.78 -3.00
C VAL A 129 -13.78 16.29 -2.48
N ILE A 130 -12.66 15.87 -3.06
CA ILE A 130 -11.33 16.37 -2.65
C ILE A 130 -11.23 17.88 -2.84
N THR A 131 -11.76 18.39 -3.95
CA THR A 131 -11.73 19.83 -4.26
C THR A 131 -12.53 20.63 -3.25
N ASP A 132 -13.69 20.13 -2.82
CA ASP A 132 -14.51 20.74 -1.76
C ASP A 132 -13.79 20.72 -0.42
N LEU A 133 -13.21 19.59 -0.01
CA LEU A 133 -12.45 19.49 1.24
C LEU A 133 -11.27 20.47 1.26
N LEU A 134 -10.58 20.65 0.13
CA LEU A 134 -9.52 21.65 0.02
C LEU A 134 -10.06 23.08 0.11
N ALA A 135 -11.25 23.35 -0.45
CA ALA A 135 -11.91 24.65 -0.33
C ALA A 135 -12.33 24.95 1.12
N ASP A 136 -12.79 23.94 1.84
CA ASP A 136 -13.18 24.01 3.26
C ASP A 136 -11.96 24.12 4.21
N GLY A 137 -10.74 24.14 3.67
CA GLY A 137 -9.53 24.34 4.46
C GLY A 137 -9.03 23.09 5.17
N ILE A 138 -9.49 21.90 4.77
CA ILE A 138 -9.07 20.63 5.36
C ILE A 138 -7.60 20.34 5.01
N ARG A 139 -6.82 19.93 6.02
CA ARG A 139 -5.41 19.57 5.86
C ARG A 139 -5.24 18.44 4.85
N LEU A 140 -4.28 18.63 3.95
CA LEU A 140 -3.96 17.68 2.88
C LEU A 140 -3.67 16.26 3.42
N ILE A 141 -2.96 16.15 4.55
CA ILE A 141 -2.63 14.86 5.14
C ILE A 141 -3.86 14.13 5.70
N GLU A 142 -4.85 14.87 6.22
CA GLU A 142 -6.07 14.22 6.71
C GLU A 142 -6.95 13.68 5.58
N ILE A 143 -6.93 14.34 4.42
CA ILE A 143 -7.57 13.82 3.20
C ILE A 143 -6.84 12.55 2.73
N SER A 144 -5.51 12.58 2.67
CA SER A 144 -4.67 11.41 2.34
C SER A 144 -4.96 10.21 3.25
N ASP A 145 -4.97 10.44 4.56
CA ASP A 145 -5.18 9.37 5.54
C ASP A 145 -6.59 8.78 5.44
N ALA A 146 -7.60 9.60 5.14
CA ALA A 146 -8.96 9.13 4.88
C ALA A 146 -9.08 8.32 3.58
N ILE A 147 -8.34 8.69 2.52
CA ILE A 147 -8.25 7.89 1.28
C ILE A 147 -7.68 6.50 1.59
N ILE A 148 -6.59 6.42 2.35
CA ILE A 148 -5.97 5.15 2.76
C ILE A 148 -6.93 4.32 3.63
N ALA A 149 -7.63 4.96 4.57
CA ALA A 149 -8.61 4.29 5.41
C ALA A 149 -9.78 3.71 4.60
N ALA A 150 -10.30 4.47 3.62
CA ALA A 150 -11.33 3.99 2.69
C ALA A 150 -10.81 2.80 1.86
N PHE A 151 -9.54 2.84 1.43
CA PHE A 151 -8.94 1.72 0.72
C PHE A 151 -8.82 0.47 1.59
N CYS A 152 -8.35 0.61 2.82
CA CYS A 152 -8.29 -0.52 3.76
C CYS A 152 -9.68 -1.13 4.02
N ARG A 153 -10.72 -0.30 4.09
CA ARG A 153 -12.11 -0.77 4.17
C ARG A 153 -12.50 -1.60 2.93
N HIS A 154 -12.20 -1.12 1.73
CA HIS A 154 -12.43 -1.90 0.49
C HIS A 154 -11.73 -3.26 0.54
N LEU A 155 -10.47 -3.30 1.01
CA LEU A 155 -9.72 -4.55 1.12
C LEU A 155 -10.46 -5.54 2.03
N VAL A 156 -10.90 -5.08 3.20
CA VAL A 156 -11.63 -5.91 4.17
C VAL A 156 -12.97 -6.37 3.62
N ASP A 157 -13.77 -5.46 3.08
CA ASP A 157 -15.19 -5.69 2.81
C ASP A 157 -15.46 -6.25 1.40
N GLU A 158 -14.59 -5.99 0.41
CA GLU A 158 -14.89 -6.26 -1.01
C GLU A 158 -13.79 -7.03 -1.75
N ALA A 159 -12.52 -6.99 -1.31
CA ALA A 159 -11.43 -7.71 -1.99
C ALA A 159 -11.34 -9.18 -1.57
N TRP A 160 -12.09 -10.06 -2.23
CA TRP A 160 -12.19 -11.48 -1.86
C TRP A 160 -11.55 -12.47 -2.83
N SER A 161 -10.90 -11.99 -3.89
CA SER A 161 -10.11 -12.83 -4.79
C SER A 161 -8.62 -12.69 -4.49
N SER A 162 -7.89 -13.80 -4.46
CA SER A 162 -6.42 -13.80 -4.33
C SER A 162 -5.72 -13.02 -5.47
N LYS A 163 -6.40 -12.81 -6.62
CA LYS A 163 -5.92 -11.96 -7.72
C LYS A 163 -5.98 -10.46 -7.45
N SER A 164 -6.83 -10.02 -6.51
CA SER A 164 -7.03 -8.61 -6.20
C SER A 164 -5.77 -7.97 -5.60
N PHE A 165 -4.94 -8.75 -4.90
CA PHE A 165 -3.90 -8.21 -4.02
C PHE A 165 -2.66 -7.66 -4.74
N PHE A 166 -2.42 -8.02 -6.01
CA PHE A 166 -1.21 -7.56 -6.71
C PHE A 166 -1.19 -6.03 -6.86
N GLN A 167 -2.19 -5.45 -7.51
CA GLN A 167 -2.26 -3.99 -7.71
C GLN A 167 -2.56 -3.26 -6.41
N ILE A 168 -3.30 -3.91 -5.50
CA ILE A 168 -3.65 -3.33 -4.20
C ILE A 168 -2.40 -3.01 -3.38
N GLY A 169 -1.43 -3.92 -3.33
CA GLY A 169 -0.18 -3.68 -2.59
C GLY A 169 0.58 -2.47 -3.13
N HIS A 170 0.66 -2.34 -4.47
CA HIS A 170 1.30 -1.20 -5.12
C HIS A 170 0.60 0.13 -4.84
N ALA A 171 -0.73 0.16 -4.87
CA ALA A 171 -1.50 1.37 -4.57
C ALA A 171 -1.36 1.81 -3.11
N PHE A 172 -1.27 0.86 -2.17
CA PHE A 172 -1.01 1.15 -0.77
C PHE A 172 0.41 1.71 -0.57
N ASP A 173 1.44 1.04 -1.10
CA ASP A 173 2.83 1.47 -1.01
C ASP A 173 3.05 2.85 -1.65
N TYR A 174 2.45 3.10 -2.82
CA TYR A 174 2.48 4.42 -3.45
C TYR A 174 1.83 5.49 -2.57
N SER A 175 0.66 5.17 -1.99
CA SER A 175 -0.04 6.09 -1.12
C SER A 175 0.78 6.46 0.11
N ASN A 176 1.51 5.50 0.69
CA ASN A 176 2.45 5.76 1.78
C ASN A 176 3.58 6.72 1.35
N VAL A 177 4.15 6.59 0.15
CA VAL A 177 5.16 7.55 -0.35
C VAL A 177 4.58 8.97 -0.44
N VAL A 178 3.34 9.10 -0.90
CA VAL A 178 2.66 10.40 -0.96
C VAL A 178 2.43 10.96 0.45
N SER A 179 1.97 10.14 1.39
CA SER A 179 1.74 10.57 2.77
C SER A 179 3.04 10.98 3.47
N PHE A 180 4.13 10.24 3.26
CA PHE A 180 5.46 10.64 3.73
C PHE A 180 5.91 11.97 3.15
N TRP A 181 5.74 12.17 1.84
CA TRP A 181 6.07 13.44 1.21
C TRP A 181 5.25 14.60 1.76
N LEU A 182 3.94 14.38 2.01
CA LEU A 182 3.04 15.35 2.63
C LEU A 182 3.42 15.67 4.09
N ARG A 183 3.95 14.71 4.85
CA ARG A 183 4.34 14.90 6.26
C ARG A 183 5.73 15.53 6.41
N GLY A 184 6.68 15.16 5.55
CA GLY A 184 8.11 15.46 5.74
C GLY A 184 8.66 16.66 4.98
N TYR A 185 7.96 17.15 3.97
CA TYR A 185 8.48 18.16 3.04
C TYR A 185 7.50 19.30 2.78
N ASP A 186 8.05 20.41 2.30
CA ASP A 186 7.30 21.53 1.73
C ASP A 186 7.57 21.60 0.24
N HIS A 187 6.51 21.59 -0.57
CA HIS A 187 6.64 21.69 -2.00
C HIS A 187 5.38 22.30 -2.63
N PRO A 188 5.50 23.22 -3.61
CA PRO A 188 4.36 23.98 -4.14
C PRO A 188 3.26 23.09 -4.72
N HIS A 189 3.61 21.90 -5.21
CA HIS A 189 2.65 20.98 -5.84
C HIS A 189 1.91 20.05 -4.87
N GLN A 190 2.07 20.17 -3.55
CA GLN A 190 1.47 19.22 -2.59
C GLN A 190 -0.07 19.18 -2.60
N ALA A 191 -0.75 20.25 -2.99
CA ALA A 191 -2.21 20.24 -3.14
C ALA A 191 -2.72 19.21 -4.17
N LYS A 192 -1.85 18.75 -5.08
CA LYS A 192 -2.18 17.71 -6.08
C LYS A 192 -2.12 16.29 -5.52
N ALA A 193 -1.39 16.06 -4.43
CA ALA A 193 -1.10 14.72 -3.92
C ALA A 193 -2.35 13.88 -3.60
N PRO A 194 -3.37 14.42 -2.90
CA PRO A 194 -4.59 13.66 -2.62
C PRO A 194 -5.31 13.18 -3.88
N TYR A 195 -5.28 13.95 -4.98
CA TYR A 195 -5.87 13.55 -6.25
C TYR A 195 -5.13 12.37 -6.88
N PHE A 196 -3.79 12.34 -6.81
CA PHE A 196 -3.02 11.21 -7.35
C PHE A 196 -3.27 9.92 -6.57
N GLN A 197 -3.25 9.99 -5.23
CA GLN A 197 -3.59 8.85 -4.37
C GLN A 197 -5.00 8.34 -4.66
N ALA A 198 -5.97 9.26 -4.70
CA ALA A 198 -7.37 8.90 -4.89
C ALA A 198 -7.64 8.35 -6.29
N ALA A 199 -7.01 8.89 -7.33
CA ALA A 199 -7.12 8.37 -8.68
C ALA A 199 -6.59 6.93 -8.77
N PHE A 200 -5.42 6.65 -8.22
CA PHE A 200 -4.84 5.30 -8.23
C PHE A 200 -5.73 4.32 -7.47
N ILE A 201 -6.13 4.67 -6.25
CA ILE A 201 -6.94 3.80 -5.40
C ILE A 201 -8.32 3.57 -6.01
N ASN A 202 -9.00 4.61 -6.51
CA ASN A 202 -10.29 4.44 -7.16
C ASN A 202 -10.18 3.52 -8.38
N ASP A 203 -9.14 3.67 -9.20
CA ASP A 203 -8.92 2.80 -10.35
C ASP A 203 -8.62 1.34 -9.95
N CYS A 204 -7.84 1.11 -8.88
CA CYS A 204 -7.66 -0.22 -8.29
C CYS A 204 -8.97 -0.83 -7.79
N ILE A 205 -9.82 -0.03 -7.12
CA ILE A 205 -11.15 -0.45 -6.65
C ILE A 205 -12.03 -0.83 -7.85
N GLN A 206 -12.06 -0.01 -8.91
CA GLN A 206 -12.82 -0.33 -10.12
C GLN A 206 -12.31 -1.61 -10.78
N MET A 207 -10.99 -1.77 -10.90
CA MET A 207 -10.39 -2.98 -11.46
C MET A 207 -10.71 -4.22 -10.61
N ASN A 208 -10.81 -4.09 -9.28
CA ASN A 208 -11.18 -5.20 -8.41
C ASN A 208 -12.59 -5.75 -8.72
N LYS A 209 -13.49 -4.95 -9.29
CA LYS A 209 -14.83 -5.40 -9.72
C LYS A 209 -14.80 -6.47 -10.82
N PHE A 210 -13.67 -6.64 -11.52
CA PHE A 210 -13.46 -7.75 -12.46
C PHE A 210 -13.20 -9.10 -11.75
N PHE A 211 -13.02 -9.10 -10.43
CA PHE A 211 -12.82 -10.28 -9.59
C PHE A 211 -13.93 -10.39 -8.54
N PRO A 212 -15.19 -10.67 -8.95
CA PRO A 212 -16.30 -10.71 -8.02
C PRO A 212 -16.11 -11.80 -6.94
N PRO A 213 -16.70 -11.61 -5.74
CA PRO A 213 -16.76 -12.65 -4.73
C PRO A 213 -17.41 -13.93 -5.27
N ASP A 214 -16.68 -15.05 -5.20
CA ASP A 214 -17.17 -16.36 -5.63
C ASP A 214 -16.63 -17.43 -4.68
N PRO A 215 -17.41 -17.85 -3.65
CA PRO A 215 -17.01 -18.90 -2.73
C PRO A 215 -16.71 -20.26 -3.38
N GLY A 216 -17.19 -20.51 -4.60
CA GLY A 216 -16.89 -21.73 -5.36
C GLY A 216 -15.57 -21.67 -6.14
N SER A 217 -14.94 -20.49 -6.22
CA SER A 217 -13.71 -20.28 -6.97
C SER A 217 -12.48 -20.75 -6.20
N PRO A 218 -11.48 -21.37 -6.86
CA PRO A 218 -10.18 -21.65 -6.24
C PRO A 218 -9.39 -20.37 -5.90
N LEU A 219 -9.87 -19.19 -6.32
CA LEU A 219 -9.27 -17.89 -6.01
C LEU A 219 -9.96 -17.21 -4.83
N TRP A 220 -10.99 -17.82 -4.24
CA TRP A 220 -11.67 -17.32 -3.05
C TRP A 220 -10.71 -17.30 -1.86
N VAL A 221 -10.61 -16.16 -1.18
CA VAL A 221 -9.74 -16.05 0.01
C VAL A 221 -10.36 -16.64 1.28
N GLY A 222 -11.66 -16.94 1.30
CA GLY A 222 -12.33 -17.46 2.49
C GLY A 222 -12.87 -16.40 3.46
N ASP A 223 -13.88 -16.77 4.26
CA ASP A 223 -14.53 -15.87 5.23
C ASP A 223 -14.09 -16.18 6.66
N PRO A 224 -13.43 -15.24 7.37
CA PRO A 224 -12.97 -15.47 8.74
C PRO A 224 -14.10 -15.67 9.76
N ARG A 225 -15.35 -15.31 9.43
CA ARG A 225 -16.51 -15.52 10.31
C ARG A 225 -16.77 -17.01 10.58
N GLU A 226 -16.42 -17.88 9.64
CA GLU A 226 -16.58 -19.34 9.76
C GLU A 226 -15.72 -19.93 10.89
N HIS A 227 -14.57 -19.31 11.18
CA HIS A 227 -13.62 -19.78 12.19
C HIS A 227 -13.63 -18.93 13.47
N ARG A 228 -14.55 -17.96 13.57
CA ARG A 228 -14.61 -17.02 14.70
C ARG A 228 -14.81 -17.72 16.05
N ALA A 229 -15.74 -18.67 16.10
CA ALA A 229 -16.02 -19.42 17.33
C ALA A 229 -14.82 -20.25 17.81
N TRP A 230 -13.99 -20.74 16.90
CA TRP A 230 -12.73 -21.42 17.24
C TRP A 230 -11.73 -20.43 17.83
N ALA A 231 -11.50 -19.29 17.17
CA ALA A 231 -10.56 -18.28 17.65
C ALA A 231 -10.94 -17.71 19.02
N ASP A 232 -12.23 -17.51 19.29
CA ASP A 232 -12.71 -17.00 20.59
C ASP A 232 -12.46 -17.94 21.77
N ARG A 233 -12.29 -19.25 21.52
CA ARG A 233 -11.92 -20.22 22.56
C ARG A 233 -10.43 -20.24 22.87
N LEU A 234 -9.59 -19.64 22.01
CA LEU A 234 -8.15 -19.60 22.23
C LEU A 234 -7.78 -18.50 23.24
N PRO A 235 -6.75 -18.73 24.08
CA PRO A 235 -6.06 -17.65 24.77
C PRO A 235 -5.52 -16.61 23.78
N LEU A 236 -5.46 -15.33 24.15
CA LEU A 236 -4.99 -14.26 23.24
C LEU A 236 -3.56 -14.48 22.73
N SER A 237 -2.67 -15.06 23.56
CA SER A 237 -1.32 -15.43 23.13
C SER A 237 -1.35 -16.51 22.06
N GLU A 238 -2.25 -17.48 22.19
CA GLU A 238 -2.42 -18.57 21.22
C GLU A 238 -3.02 -18.06 19.91
N CYS A 239 -3.94 -17.09 19.95
CA CYS A 239 -4.41 -16.42 18.72
C CYS A 239 -3.26 -15.83 17.89
N LEU A 240 -2.23 -15.26 18.53
CA LEU A 240 -1.08 -14.70 17.82
C LEU A 240 -0.17 -15.79 17.23
N VAL A 241 -0.01 -16.92 17.92
CA VAL A 241 0.72 -18.09 17.40
C VAL A 241 -0.01 -18.69 16.20
N GLN A 242 -1.33 -18.89 16.31
CA GLN A 242 -2.15 -19.43 15.23
C GLN A 242 -2.24 -18.48 14.03
N LEU A 243 -2.25 -17.16 14.26
CA LEU A 243 -2.15 -16.16 13.20
C LEU A 243 -0.87 -16.34 12.35
N LEU A 244 0.28 -16.55 12.98
CA LEU A 244 1.54 -16.79 12.26
C LEU A 244 1.46 -18.08 11.44
N ALA A 245 1.04 -19.18 12.06
CA ALA A 245 0.93 -20.48 11.41
C ALA A 245 -0.02 -20.43 10.19
N ALA A 246 -1.20 -19.82 10.36
CA ALA A 246 -2.18 -19.66 9.28
C ALA A 246 -1.65 -18.78 8.14
N THR A 247 -0.86 -17.74 8.45
CA THR A 247 -0.26 -16.89 7.42
C THR A 247 0.78 -17.64 6.58
N GLU A 248 1.56 -18.54 7.18
CA GLU A 248 2.55 -19.35 6.47
C GLU A 248 1.91 -20.29 5.44
N THR A 249 0.68 -20.72 5.69
CA THR A 249 -0.09 -21.59 4.78
C THR A 249 -1.10 -20.84 3.92
N LEU A 250 -1.07 -19.50 3.92
CA LEU A 250 -2.04 -18.64 3.22
C LEU A 250 -3.52 -18.93 3.59
N ASP A 251 -3.78 -19.26 4.85
CA ASP A 251 -5.09 -19.52 5.40
C ASP A 251 -5.69 -18.25 6.02
N TYR A 252 -6.25 -17.40 5.15
CA TYR A 252 -6.91 -16.18 5.59
C TYR A 252 -8.09 -16.41 6.55
N PRO A 253 -8.96 -17.43 6.39
CA PRO A 253 -10.06 -17.66 7.33
C PRO A 253 -9.61 -17.80 8.78
N HIS A 254 -8.60 -18.63 9.05
CA HIS A 254 -8.07 -18.78 10.42
C HIS A 254 -7.28 -17.55 10.86
N ALA A 255 -6.44 -16.98 10.00
CA ALA A 255 -5.66 -15.79 10.31
C ALA A 255 -6.56 -14.58 10.66
N GLY A 256 -7.55 -14.31 9.81
CA GLY A 256 -8.54 -13.26 10.00
C GLY A 256 -9.38 -13.49 11.26
N ALA A 257 -9.82 -14.73 11.52
CA ALA A 257 -10.57 -15.06 12.74
C ALA A 257 -9.76 -14.77 14.02
N CYS A 258 -8.45 -15.07 14.02
CA CYS A 258 -7.56 -14.75 15.12
C CYS A 258 -7.42 -13.24 15.34
N VAL A 259 -7.26 -12.46 14.26
CA VAL A 259 -7.20 -11.00 14.32
C VAL A 259 -8.50 -10.42 14.86
N GLU A 260 -9.65 -10.85 14.34
CA GLU A 260 -10.94 -10.37 14.82
C GLU A 260 -11.16 -10.71 16.29
N SER A 261 -10.82 -11.94 16.72
CA SER A 261 -10.92 -12.32 18.14
C SER A 261 -10.07 -11.42 19.01
N TYR A 262 -8.81 -11.23 18.63
CA TYR A 262 -7.85 -10.40 19.35
C TYR A 262 -8.33 -8.94 19.47
N LEU A 263 -8.73 -8.31 18.35
CA LEU A 263 -9.17 -6.91 18.33
C LEU A 263 -10.40 -6.66 19.21
N SER A 264 -11.31 -7.64 19.31
CA SER A 264 -12.54 -7.53 20.11
C SER A 264 -12.34 -7.71 21.62
N ARG A 265 -11.26 -8.39 22.02
CA ARG A 265 -11.03 -8.83 23.41
C ARG A 265 -9.98 -8.00 24.16
N THR A 266 -9.19 -7.20 23.44
CA THR A 266 -8.18 -6.32 24.04
C THR A 266 -8.04 -5.04 23.25
N ARG A 267 -7.46 -4.00 23.88
CA ARG A 267 -7.01 -2.76 23.23
C ARG A 267 -5.49 -2.75 22.97
N GLU A 268 -4.77 -3.76 23.43
CA GLU A 268 -3.34 -3.92 23.11
C GLU A 268 -3.20 -4.13 21.59
N ARG A 269 -2.43 -3.29 20.89
CA ARG A 269 -2.22 -3.42 19.43
C ARG A 269 -0.79 -3.75 19.06
N THR A 270 0.18 -3.37 19.89
CA THR A 270 1.61 -3.56 19.63
C THR A 270 2.00 -5.03 19.43
N LYS A 271 1.45 -5.96 20.22
CA LYS A 271 1.72 -7.40 20.02
C LYS A 271 1.17 -7.92 18.70
N LEU A 272 -0.04 -7.54 18.33
CA LEU A 272 -0.63 -7.89 17.04
C LEU A 272 0.19 -7.31 15.87
N LEU A 273 0.56 -6.03 15.95
CA LEU A 273 1.40 -5.37 14.95
C LEU A 273 2.74 -6.09 14.80
N ARG A 274 3.45 -6.41 15.90
CA ARG A 274 4.70 -7.19 15.86
C ARG A 274 4.52 -8.56 15.24
N THR A 275 3.39 -9.21 15.50
CA THR A 275 3.05 -10.53 14.93
C THR A 275 2.88 -10.43 13.41
N LEU A 276 2.17 -9.41 12.92
CA LEU A 276 2.00 -9.17 11.48
C LEU A 276 3.32 -8.77 10.79
N VAL A 277 4.17 -7.98 11.44
CA VAL A 277 5.54 -7.68 10.96
C VAL A 277 6.33 -8.97 10.78
N LEU A 278 6.31 -9.86 11.78
CA LEU A 278 6.99 -11.15 11.70
C LEU A 278 6.41 -12.02 10.58
N ALA A 279 5.08 -12.08 10.47
CA ALA A 279 4.39 -12.85 9.42
C ALA A 279 4.80 -12.38 8.02
N SER A 280 4.80 -11.07 7.76
CA SER A 280 5.25 -10.51 6.49
C SER A 280 6.75 -10.72 6.23
N SER A 281 7.57 -10.68 7.28
CA SER A 281 9.02 -10.88 7.18
C SER A 281 9.40 -12.30 6.79
N LYS A 282 8.54 -13.29 7.06
CA LYS A 282 8.79 -14.70 6.70
C LYS A 282 8.77 -14.95 5.20
N MET A 283 8.00 -14.17 4.44
CA MET A 283 7.85 -14.32 2.99
C MET A 283 8.99 -13.61 2.22
N GLN A 284 10.25 -13.89 2.57
CA GLN A 284 11.43 -13.13 2.10
C GLN A 284 11.64 -13.16 0.58
N ASN A 285 11.17 -14.21 -0.08
CA ASN A 285 11.29 -14.36 -1.52
C ASN A 285 10.25 -13.52 -2.31
N ASP A 286 9.35 -12.82 -1.61
CA ASP A 286 8.46 -11.83 -2.20
C ASP A 286 8.67 -10.45 -1.54
N PRO A 287 9.48 -9.56 -2.14
CA PRO A 287 9.81 -8.27 -1.54
C PRO A 287 8.61 -7.33 -1.36
N HIS A 288 7.46 -7.63 -1.99
CA HIS A 288 6.22 -6.87 -1.80
C HIS A 288 5.71 -7.01 -0.36
N GLN A 289 5.88 -8.18 0.27
CA GLN A 289 5.38 -8.43 1.63
C GLN A 289 6.12 -7.58 2.67
N GLN A 290 7.46 -7.55 2.59
CA GLN A 290 8.29 -6.77 3.51
C GLN A 290 8.11 -5.26 3.31
N ARG A 291 8.04 -4.81 2.06
CA ARG A 291 7.79 -3.39 1.75
C ARG A 291 6.42 -2.96 2.25
N HIS A 292 5.38 -3.73 1.94
CA HIS A 292 4.02 -3.44 2.41
C HIS A 292 3.92 -3.44 3.93
N ALA A 293 4.65 -4.31 4.62
CA ALA A 293 4.74 -4.29 6.08
C ALA A 293 5.32 -2.98 6.61
N ALA A 294 6.40 -2.47 6.01
CA ALA A 294 6.97 -1.18 6.39
C ALA A 294 5.97 -0.03 6.16
N SER A 295 5.33 0.00 4.99
CA SER A 295 4.27 0.97 4.66
C SER A 295 3.10 0.90 5.67
N MET A 296 2.65 -0.32 6.02
CA MET A 296 1.56 -0.53 6.96
C MET A 296 1.89 -0.04 8.37
N VAL A 297 3.11 -0.29 8.85
CA VAL A 297 3.56 0.21 10.17
C VAL A 297 3.56 1.73 10.17
N GLU A 298 4.19 2.36 9.18
CA GLU A 298 4.28 3.82 9.11
C GLU A 298 2.89 4.48 9.05
N GLU A 299 2.01 4.00 8.16
CA GLU A 299 0.66 4.55 8.06
C GLU A 299 -0.18 4.27 9.30
N TRP A 300 -0.03 3.09 9.93
CA TRP A 300 -0.79 2.76 11.15
C TRP A 300 -0.37 3.66 12.33
N GLU A 301 0.91 3.95 12.46
CA GLU A 301 1.43 4.84 13.51
C GLU A 301 0.96 6.28 13.27
N LEU A 302 1.09 6.78 12.04
CA LEU A 302 0.95 8.19 11.71
C LEU A 302 -0.46 8.63 11.29
N THR A 303 -1.38 7.70 11.00
CA THR A 303 -2.71 8.05 10.47
C THR A 303 -3.52 8.96 11.42
N THR A 304 -4.20 9.93 10.80
CA THR A 304 -5.17 10.83 11.45
C THR A 304 -6.63 10.48 11.13
N ALA A 305 -6.91 9.38 10.42
CA ALA A 305 -8.25 9.03 9.91
C ALA A 305 -9.29 8.65 10.99
N GLY A 306 -8.99 8.92 12.27
CA GLY A 306 -9.89 8.76 13.41
C GLY A 306 -10.05 7.33 13.91
N ASP A 307 -10.99 7.17 14.84
CA ASP A 307 -11.21 5.93 15.57
C ASP A 307 -11.63 4.78 14.64
N GLY A 308 -11.05 3.60 14.85
CA GLY A 308 -11.33 2.39 14.07
C GLY A 308 -10.48 2.23 12.81
N ALA A 309 -9.92 3.31 12.24
CA ALA A 309 -9.08 3.22 11.03
C ALA A 309 -7.87 2.28 11.23
N ARG A 310 -7.17 2.45 12.36
CA ARG A 310 -6.04 1.58 12.76
C ARG A 310 -6.41 0.10 12.84
N ASP A 311 -7.57 -0.23 13.39
CA ASP A 311 -8.02 -1.62 13.47
C ASP A 311 -8.43 -2.15 12.10
N THR A 312 -9.05 -1.32 11.25
CA THR A 312 -9.33 -1.67 9.84
C THR A 312 -8.04 -1.91 9.04
N MET A 313 -6.97 -1.14 9.28
CA MET A 313 -5.67 -1.36 8.64
C MET A 313 -5.06 -2.71 9.05
N LEU A 314 -5.16 -3.08 10.33
CA LEU A 314 -4.69 -4.40 10.79
C LEU A 314 -5.48 -5.55 10.15
N ARG A 315 -6.80 -5.38 9.96
CA ARG A 315 -7.64 -6.33 9.22
C ARG A 315 -7.24 -6.43 7.73
N ALA A 316 -7.04 -5.29 7.09
CA ALA A 316 -6.59 -5.24 5.71
C ALA A 316 -5.21 -5.90 5.53
N TRP A 317 -4.29 -5.66 6.47
CA TRP A 317 -2.95 -6.24 6.45
C TRP A 317 -2.99 -7.76 6.61
N VAL A 318 -3.74 -8.31 7.59
CA VAL A 318 -3.85 -9.77 7.71
C VAL A 318 -4.45 -10.41 6.44
N LYS A 319 -5.44 -9.76 5.82
CA LYS A 319 -6.04 -10.22 4.57
C LYS A 319 -5.03 -10.20 3.41
N TYR A 320 -4.20 -9.17 3.33
CA TYR A 320 -3.14 -9.08 2.34
C TYR A 320 -2.08 -10.17 2.52
N VAL A 321 -1.57 -10.33 3.74
CA VAL A 321 -0.45 -11.24 4.01
C VAL A 321 -0.89 -12.71 3.94
N ALA A 322 -2.08 -13.06 4.45
CA ALA A 322 -2.57 -14.43 4.45
C ALA A 322 -3.41 -14.79 3.20
N GLY A 323 -4.10 -13.85 2.56
CA GLY A 323 -4.98 -14.13 1.41
C GLY A 323 -4.39 -13.83 0.03
N GLY A 324 -3.34 -12.99 -0.04
CA GLY A 324 -2.73 -12.61 -1.30
C GLY A 324 -1.82 -13.70 -1.87
N ALA A 325 -1.96 -14.00 -3.17
CA ALA A 325 -1.04 -14.89 -3.87
C ALA A 325 0.40 -14.36 -3.78
N LYS A 326 1.36 -15.25 -3.51
CA LYS A 326 2.79 -14.91 -3.37
C LYS A 326 3.57 -15.32 -4.61
N ARG A 327 4.69 -14.64 -4.88
CA ARG A 327 5.65 -15.07 -5.92
C ARG A 327 6.25 -16.45 -5.64
N THR A 328 6.42 -16.77 -4.37
CA THR A 328 6.72 -18.11 -3.86
C THR A 328 6.31 -18.17 -2.39
N THR A 329 5.93 -19.35 -1.94
CA THR A 329 5.66 -19.65 -0.52
C THR A 329 6.85 -20.33 0.15
N ASP A 330 7.98 -20.47 -0.56
CA ASP A 330 9.17 -21.08 0.00
C ASP A 330 9.79 -20.19 1.08
N LEU A 331 9.91 -20.74 2.28
CA LEU A 331 10.50 -20.10 3.46
C LEU A 331 11.98 -20.47 3.65
N GLU A 332 12.67 -20.96 2.61
CA GLU A 332 14.07 -21.41 2.68
C GLU A 332 14.99 -20.39 3.34
N CYS A 333 14.93 -19.12 2.94
CA CYS A 333 15.79 -18.08 3.53
C CYS A 333 15.56 -17.92 5.04
N VAL A 334 14.30 -17.94 5.50
CA VAL A 334 13.98 -17.90 6.94
C VAL A 334 14.52 -19.13 7.65
N ARG A 335 14.33 -20.33 7.06
CA ARG A 335 14.82 -21.58 7.63
C ARG A 335 16.35 -21.58 7.72
N MET A 336 17.06 -21.03 6.73
CA MET A 336 18.51 -20.84 6.78
C MET A 336 18.91 -19.90 7.92
N PHE A 337 18.21 -18.77 8.10
CA PHE A 337 18.47 -17.85 9.21
C PHE A 337 18.22 -18.51 10.56
N GLU A 338 17.08 -19.17 10.76
CA GLU A 338 16.75 -19.87 12.00
C GLU A 338 17.79 -20.95 12.34
N ALA A 339 18.17 -21.77 11.36
CA ALA A 339 19.22 -22.78 11.53
C ALA A 339 20.57 -22.15 11.91
N SER A 340 20.94 -21.03 11.27
CA SER A 340 22.18 -20.31 11.58
C SER A 340 22.20 -19.71 12.99
N LEU A 341 21.03 -19.33 13.52
CA LEU A 341 20.86 -18.72 14.83
C LEU A 341 20.52 -19.74 15.94
N GLY A 342 20.42 -21.03 15.61
CA GLY A 342 20.02 -22.08 16.56
C GLY A 342 18.58 -21.95 17.05
N LEU A 343 17.71 -21.29 16.27
CA LEU A 343 16.30 -21.11 16.58
C LEU A 343 15.49 -22.28 15.98
N ASN A 344 14.54 -22.82 16.76
CA ASN A 344 13.62 -23.89 16.35
C ASN A 344 12.16 -23.40 16.35
N SER A 345 11.92 -22.13 16.06
CA SER A 345 10.66 -21.45 16.33
C SER A 345 9.59 -21.49 15.23
N SER A 346 9.89 -21.95 14.00
CA SER A 346 8.88 -21.95 12.91
C SER A 346 8.87 -23.17 11.99
N VAL A 347 9.08 -24.37 12.53
CA VAL A 347 8.93 -25.60 11.74
C VAL A 347 7.46 -25.85 11.37
N ILE A 348 7.04 -25.33 10.21
CA ILE A 348 5.93 -25.88 9.43
C ILE A 348 6.53 -26.51 8.17
N HIS A 349 6.35 -27.84 8.06
CA HIS A 349 6.50 -28.53 6.80
C HIS A 349 5.39 -28.08 5.86
N THR A 350 5.68 -27.13 4.96
CA THR A 350 4.80 -26.89 3.82
C THR A 350 4.81 -28.17 2.98
N PRO A 351 3.66 -28.82 2.70
CA PRO A 351 3.60 -29.79 1.63
C PRO A 351 4.08 -29.06 0.38
N VAL A 352 5.07 -29.62 -0.31
CA VAL A 352 5.46 -29.11 -1.62
C VAL A 352 4.18 -29.07 -2.44
N HIS A 353 3.68 -27.87 -2.77
CA HIS A 353 2.70 -27.72 -3.84
C HIS A 353 3.42 -28.03 -5.15
N LEU A 354 3.74 -29.32 -5.34
CA LEU A 354 3.96 -29.90 -6.65
C LEU A 354 2.68 -29.60 -7.42
N GLN A 355 2.78 -28.80 -8.48
CA GLN A 355 1.69 -28.33 -9.34
C GLN A 355 1.11 -26.95 -9.03
N ALA A 356 1.95 -25.92 -9.00
CA ALA A 356 1.58 -24.68 -9.68
C ALA A 356 2.82 -23.95 -10.18
N ASP A 357 3.39 -24.44 -11.28
CA ASP A 357 4.10 -23.57 -12.23
C ASP A 357 3.08 -22.55 -12.76
N ARG A 358 2.82 -21.50 -11.98
CA ARG A 358 2.05 -20.34 -12.41
C ARG A 358 2.82 -19.11 -11.98
N GLY A 359 3.71 -18.69 -12.88
CA GLY A 359 4.26 -17.35 -12.86
C GLY A 359 3.14 -16.31 -12.69
N VAL A 360 3.43 -15.28 -11.90
CA VAL A 360 2.50 -14.27 -11.38
C VAL A 360 1.91 -13.33 -12.45
N MET A 361 1.98 -13.67 -13.73
CA MET A 361 1.60 -12.74 -14.81
C MET A 361 0.72 -13.34 -15.90
N GLY A 362 -0.05 -14.40 -15.66
CA GLY A 362 -1.17 -14.80 -16.55
C GLY A 362 -0.83 -14.89 -18.05
N LEU A 363 0.44 -15.06 -18.39
CA LEU A 363 0.88 -15.38 -19.74
C LEU A 363 0.78 -16.88 -19.82
N THR A 364 -0.23 -17.35 -20.54
CA THR A 364 -0.18 -18.65 -21.19
C THR A 364 1.25 -18.81 -21.70
N LEU A 365 2.01 -19.77 -21.15
CA LEU A 365 3.23 -20.21 -21.80
C LEU A 365 2.82 -20.45 -23.26
N ALA A 366 3.53 -19.81 -24.19
CA ALA A 366 3.28 -20.03 -25.61
C ALA A 366 3.17 -21.54 -25.81
N LYS A 367 2.07 -22.00 -26.46
CA LYS A 367 1.92 -23.41 -26.77
C LYS A 367 3.25 -23.88 -27.40
N PRO A 368 3.78 -25.05 -27.00
CA PRO A 368 4.93 -25.61 -27.68
C PRO A 368 4.66 -25.57 -29.17
N VAL A 369 5.53 -24.89 -29.91
CA VAL A 369 5.52 -25.00 -31.37
C VAL A 369 5.99 -26.42 -31.63
N GLU A 370 5.06 -27.31 -31.98
CA GLU A 370 5.43 -28.60 -32.56
C GLU A 370 6.19 -28.30 -33.85
N MET A 371 7.49 -28.52 -33.80
CA MET A 371 8.33 -28.49 -34.99
C MET A 371 8.04 -29.77 -35.80
N PRO A 372 7.96 -29.67 -37.14
CA PRO A 372 7.53 -30.76 -38.02
C PRO A 372 8.43 -31.99 -38.01
#